data_AF-A0A7Y3BI92-F1
#
_entry.id   AF-A0A7Y3BI92-F1
#
_cell.length_a   1.000
_cell.length_b   1.000
_cell.length_c   1.000
_cell.angle_alpha   90.00
_cell.angle_beta   90.00
_cell.angle_gamma   90.00
#
_symmetry.space_group_name_H-M   'P 1'
#
loop_
_entity.id
_entity.type
_entity.pdbx_description
1 polymer ?
#
loop_
_entity_poly.entity_id
_entity_poly.type
_entity_poly.pdbx_seq_one_letter_code
_entity_poly.pdbx_strand_id
1 'polypeptide(L)'
;MHNLKLKILNLLGIIGLVFLFSCDYGIEPLPPESSGFSGRINYTSEWPDSVKRSFLVVFENPLIEPDDFTINNLKYLSREIPLGVQSHNFSSLDSAYIPPDPGPFPSGSYAFVALVQQSTENLSFARKDWFVSGVYYEIGDTTKPGTMVIPESTFIRNINIKVDFNNPPPQPPTGN
;
A
#
# COMPACT_ATOMS: atom_id res chain seq x y z
N MET A 1 -64.00 -26.09 -29.99
CA MET A 1 -62.97 -25.18 -30.54
C MET A 1 -62.52 -24.06 -29.59
N HIS A 2 -63.14 -23.85 -28.41
CA HIS A 2 -62.75 -22.78 -27.47
C HIS A 2 -61.49 -23.09 -26.62
N ASN A 3 -61.30 -24.34 -26.19
CA ASN A 3 -60.18 -24.73 -25.30
C ASN A 3 -58.80 -24.81 -25.98
N LEU A 4 -58.74 -24.86 -27.31
CA LEU A 4 -57.47 -24.93 -28.06
C LEU A 4 -56.84 -23.53 -28.23
N LYS A 5 -57.67 -22.49 -28.46
CA LYS A 5 -57.21 -21.09 -28.57
C LYS A 5 -56.65 -20.55 -27.25
N LEU A 6 -57.23 -20.97 -26.11
CA LEU A 6 -56.78 -20.54 -24.77
C LEU A 6 -55.41 -21.13 -24.40
N LYS A 7 -55.12 -22.38 -24.83
CA LYS A 7 -53.81 -23.03 -24.61
C LYS A 7 -52.69 -22.40 -25.46
N ILE A 8 -53.00 -21.98 -26.68
CA ILE A 8 -52.02 -21.33 -27.58
C ILE A 8 -51.70 -19.91 -27.10
N LEU A 9 -52.69 -19.18 -26.55
CA LEU A 9 -52.49 -17.83 -26.00
C LEU A 9 -51.60 -17.85 -24.73
N ASN A 10 -51.77 -18.85 -23.87
CA ASN A 10 -50.92 -19.04 -22.68
C ASN A 10 -49.49 -19.50 -23.03
N LEU A 11 -49.31 -20.24 -24.12
CA LEU A 11 -47.98 -20.67 -24.57
C LEU A 11 -47.17 -19.49 -25.18
N LEU A 12 -47.83 -18.57 -25.89
CA LEU A 12 -47.20 -17.34 -26.38
C LEU A 12 -46.84 -16.38 -25.24
N GLY A 13 -47.65 -16.32 -24.17
CA GLY A 13 -47.36 -15.48 -23.00
C GLY A 13 -46.11 -15.92 -22.22
N ILE A 14 -45.84 -17.24 -22.18
CA ILE A 14 -44.67 -17.79 -21.48
C ILE A 14 -43.39 -17.60 -22.30
N ILE A 15 -43.45 -17.71 -23.64
CA ILE A 15 -42.29 -17.53 -24.53
C ILE A 15 -41.84 -16.06 -24.59
N GLY A 16 -42.77 -15.10 -24.44
CA GLY A 16 -42.43 -13.67 -24.37
C GLY A 16 -41.73 -13.24 -23.07
N LEU A 17 -41.89 -13.99 -21.97
CA LEU A 17 -41.35 -13.64 -20.65
C LEU A 17 -39.86 -14.02 -20.49
N VAL A 18 -39.35 -14.94 -21.32
CA VAL A 18 -37.96 -15.45 -21.21
C VAL A 18 -36.94 -14.51 -21.87
N PHE A 19 -37.35 -13.60 -22.74
CA PHE A 19 -36.44 -12.67 -23.45
C PHE A 19 -36.11 -11.39 -22.67
N LEU A 20 -36.63 -11.19 -21.46
CA LEU A 20 -36.37 -9.99 -20.66
C LEU A 20 -35.24 -10.17 -19.62
N PHE A 21 -34.61 -11.35 -19.55
CA PHE A 21 -33.54 -11.65 -18.58
C PHE A 21 -32.18 -11.96 -19.21
N SER A 22 -32.03 -11.81 -20.53
CA SER A 22 -30.73 -11.92 -21.19
C SER A 22 -30.11 -10.53 -21.39
N CYS A 23 -29.78 -9.86 -20.29
CA CYS A 23 -28.75 -8.83 -20.33
C CYS A 23 -27.41 -9.58 -20.22
N ASP A 24 -26.93 -9.99 -21.39
CA ASP A 24 -25.62 -10.60 -21.58
C ASP A 24 -24.58 -9.52 -21.20
N TYR A 25 -24.14 -9.52 -19.94
CA TYR A 25 -22.87 -8.89 -19.58
C TYR A 25 -21.77 -9.77 -20.18
N GLY A 26 -21.64 -9.68 -21.51
CA GLY A 26 -20.59 -10.35 -22.26
C GLY A 26 -19.25 -9.85 -21.79
N ILE A 27 -18.37 -10.80 -21.44
CA ILE A 27 -16.93 -10.69 -21.15
C ILE A 27 -16.48 -9.24 -20.93
N GLU A 28 -16.89 -8.68 -19.79
CA GLU A 28 -16.32 -7.41 -19.34
C GLU A 28 -14.82 -7.67 -19.09
N PRO A 29 -13.91 -6.91 -19.70
CA PRO A 29 -12.49 -7.05 -19.38
C PRO A 29 -12.34 -6.86 -17.89
N LEU A 30 -11.53 -7.74 -17.25
CA LEU A 30 -11.21 -7.59 -15.84
C LEU A 30 -10.78 -6.14 -15.61
N PRO A 31 -11.35 -5.44 -14.60
CA PRO A 31 -10.94 -4.08 -14.32
C PRO A 31 -9.42 -4.04 -14.17
N PRO A 32 -8.74 -3.03 -14.75
CA PRO A 32 -7.29 -2.95 -14.69
C PRO A 32 -6.84 -3.05 -13.23
N GLU A 33 -5.80 -3.84 -12.96
CA GLU A 33 -5.23 -3.89 -11.62
C GLU A 33 -4.85 -2.47 -11.20
N SER A 34 -5.29 -2.06 -10.01
CA SER A 34 -4.90 -0.77 -9.46
C SER A 34 -3.41 -0.78 -9.20
N SER A 35 -2.70 0.27 -9.64
CA SER A 35 -1.29 0.42 -9.30
C SER A 35 -1.11 0.53 -7.79
N GLY A 36 -0.04 -0.06 -7.27
CA GLY A 36 0.31 0.06 -5.87
C GLY A 36 1.22 -1.03 -5.38
N PHE A 37 1.39 -1.12 -4.06
CA PHE A 37 2.34 -2.03 -3.45
C PHE A 37 1.85 -2.62 -2.13
N SER A 38 2.30 -3.84 -1.82
CA SER A 38 2.10 -4.45 -0.51
C SER A 38 3.30 -5.26 -0.05
N GLY A 39 3.33 -5.51 1.25
CA GLY A 39 4.37 -6.32 1.85
C GLY A 39 4.16 -6.59 3.32
N ARG A 40 5.24 -7.04 3.96
CA ARG A 40 5.27 -7.38 5.38
C ARG A 40 6.49 -6.79 6.05
N ILE A 41 6.25 -6.15 7.19
CA ILE A 41 7.30 -5.78 8.14
C ILE A 41 7.48 -6.94 9.11
N ASN A 42 8.72 -7.36 9.34
CA ASN A 42 9.09 -8.38 10.33
C ASN A 42 10.08 -7.81 11.33
N TYR A 43 9.76 -7.91 12.62
CA TYR A 43 10.59 -7.43 13.72
C TYR A 43 11.42 -8.60 14.27
N THR A 44 12.75 -8.45 14.30
CA THR A 44 13.67 -9.49 14.79
C THR A 44 14.33 -9.18 16.13
N SER A 45 14.01 -8.02 16.69
CA SER A 45 14.41 -7.61 18.04
C SER A 45 13.17 -7.22 18.85
N GLU A 46 13.33 -7.13 20.17
CA GLU A 46 12.29 -6.56 21.04
C GLU A 46 12.07 -5.08 20.74
N TRP A 47 10.83 -4.63 20.93
CA TRP A 47 10.47 -3.22 20.79
C TRP A 47 11.02 -2.43 21.97
N PRO A 48 11.78 -1.35 21.74
CA PRO A 48 12.23 -0.51 22.83
C PRO A 48 11.11 0.42 23.32
N ASP A 49 11.05 0.67 24.63
CA ASP A 49 10.06 1.56 25.28
C ASP A 49 10.08 3.01 24.78
N SER A 50 11.18 3.41 24.14
CA SER A 50 11.37 4.72 23.52
C SER A 50 10.53 4.92 22.26
N VAL A 51 9.99 3.85 21.67
CA VAL A 51 9.15 3.94 20.47
C VAL A 51 7.72 4.23 20.89
N LYS A 52 7.23 5.41 20.53
CA LYS A 52 5.84 5.84 20.79
C LYS A 52 4.96 5.71 19.56
N ARG A 53 5.55 5.79 18.37
CA ARG A 53 4.84 5.73 17.08
C ARG A 53 5.71 5.05 16.03
N SER A 54 5.08 4.37 15.08
CA SER A 54 5.73 3.67 13.97
C SER A 54 4.93 3.84 12.69
N PHE A 55 5.60 4.12 11.58
CA PHE A 55 4.97 4.39 10.28
C PHE A 55 5.78 3.78 9.15
N LEU A 56 5.07 3.33 8.10
CA LEU A 56 5.68 3.05 6.80
C LEU A 56 5.68 4.33 5.97
N VAL A 57 6.83 4.64 5.38
CA VAL A 57 7.03 5.85 4.59
C VAL A 57 7.67 5.53 3.26
N VAL A 58 7.31 6.31 2.24
CA VAL A 58 7.88 6.22 0.90
C VAL A 58 8.28 7.60 0.41
N PHE A 59 9.54 7.76 0.04
CA PHE A 59 10.03 8.93 -0.68
C PHE A 59 10.33 8.58 -2.14
N GLU A 60 9.99 9.51 -3.03
CA GLU A 60 10.25 9.38 -4.46
C GLU A 60 11.77 9.40 -4.74
N ASN A 61 12.45 10.41 -4.22
CA ASN A 61 13.89 10.64 -4.39
C ASN A 61 14.69 10.20 -3.15
N PRO A 62 15.98 9.86 -3.31
CA PRO A 62 16.87 9.55 -2.19
C PRO A 62 16.95 10.68 -1.16
N LEU A 63 17.28 10.34 0.09
CA LEU A 63 17.50 11.29 1.19
C LEU A 63 18.99 11.47 1.45
N ILE A 64 19.68 12.22 0.58
CA ILE A 64 21.15 12.40 0.57
C ILE A 64 21.56 13.64 1.37
N GLU A 65 20.76 14.69 1.29
CA GLU A 65 20.93 15.97 1.97
C GLU A 65 19.76 16.21 2.94
N PRO A 66 19.94 17.03 3.99
CA PRO A 66 18.85 17.37 4.89
C PRO A 66 17.57 17.87 4.23
N ASP A 67 17.72 18.68 3.18
CA ASP A 67 16.61 19.32 2.45
C ASP A 67 15.85 18.35 1.54
N ASP A 68 16.29 17.09 1.42
CA ASP A 68 15.54 16.05 0.71
C ASP A 68 14.31 15.56 1.50
N PHE A 69 14.31 15.78 2.83
CA PHE A 69 13.20 15.44 3.70
C PHE A 69 12.10 16.52 3.60
N THR A 70 11.26 16.42 2.56
CA THR A 70 10.18 17.38 2.30
C THR A 70 8.86 16.67 2.04
N ILE A 71 7.76 17.40 2.25
CA ILE A 71 6.41 16.93 1.93
C ILE A 71 6.22 16.62 0.44
N ASN A 72 6.96 17.31 -0.44
CA ASN A 72 6.90 17.06 -1.88
C ASN A 72 7.57 15.74 -2.26
N ASN A 73 8.62 15.36 -1.54
CA ASN A 73 9.33 14.11 -1.75
C ASN A 73 8.64 12.92 -1.07
N LEU A 74 7.95 13.16 0.06
CA LEU A 74 7.16 12.16 0.80
C LEU A 74 5.87 11.81 0.03
N LYS A 75 5.80 10.60 -0.53
CA LYS A 75 4.65 10.14 -1.32
C LYS A 75 3.71 9.23 -0.56
N TYR A 76 4.20 8.58 0.49
CA TYR A 76 3.38 7.72 1.33
C TYR A 76 3.73 7.90 2.80
N LEU A 77 2.71 8.01 3.64
CA LEU A 77 2.81 7.94 5.10
C LEU A 77 1.62 7.12 5.59
N SER A 78 1.86 5.88 6.01
CA SER A 78 0.82 4.98 6.50
C SER A 78 0.14 5.52 7.75
N ARG A 79 -0.99 4.92 8.13
CA ARG A 79 -1.45 5.01 9.52
C ARG A 79 -0.44 4.37 10.48
N GLU A 80 -0.62 4.62 11.76
CA GLU A 80 0.24 4.04 12.80
C GLU A 80 0.26 2.52 12.71
N ILE A 81 1.47 1.96 12.70
CA ILE A 81 1.69 0.52 12.78
C ILE A 81 1.62 0.12 14.26
N PRO A 82 0.85 -0.93 14.60
CA PRO A 82 0.73 -1.39 15.98
C PRO A 82 2.10 -1.68 16.63
N LEU A 83 2.30 -1.19 17.84
CA LEU A 83 3.52 -1.42 18.61
C LEU A 83 3.51 -2.82 19.24
N GLY A 84 4.68 -3.39 19.51
CA GLY A 84 4.82 -4.67 20.21
C GLY A 84 4.48 -5.91 19.38
N VAL A 85 4.21 -5.76 18.08
CA VAL A 85 3.92 -6.88 17.18
C VAL A 85 5.19 -7.49 16.58
N GLN A 86 5.19 -8.79 16.30
CA GLN A 86 6.32 -9.46 15.62
C GLN A 86 6.30 -9.26 14.10
N SER A 87 5.12 -9.02 13.53
CA SER A 87 4.99 -8.75 12.10
C SER A 87 3.75 -7.91 11.81
N HIS A 88 3.76 -7.17 10.70
CA HIS A 88 2.63 -6.39 10.23
C HIS A 88 2.56 -6.42 8.69
N ASN A 89 1.42 -6.81 8.14
CA ASN A 89 1.16 -6.70 6.70
C ASN A 89 0.63 -5.30 6.40
N PHE A 90 1.01 -4.73 5.26
CA PHE A 90 0.54 -3.43 4.82
C PHE A 90 0.21 -3.44 3.32
N SER A 91 -0.67 -2.53 2.90
CA SER A 91 -0.99 -2.26 1.50
C SER A 91 -1.08 -0.76 1.26
N SER A 92 -0.59 -0.30 0.11
CA SER A 92 -0.75 1.10 -0.32
C SER A 92 -2.21 1.48 -0.62
N LEU A 93 -3.10 0.48 -0.73
CA LEU A 93 -4.54 0.67 -0.89
C LEU A 93 -5.26 0.87 0.46
N ASP A 94 -4.58 0.60 1.58
CA ASP A 94 -5.13 0.86 2.91
C ASP A 94 -5.15 2.37 3.18
N SER A 95 -6.00 2.80 4.12
CA SER A 95 -6.01 4.19 4.57
C SER A 95 -4.63 4.63 5.05
N ALA A 96 -4.23 5.83 4.65
CA ALA A 96 -2.96 6.46 4.99
C ALA A 96 -3.19 7.89 5.49
N TYR A 97 -2.15 8.54 6.02
CA TYR A 97 -2.14 10.00 6.17
C TYR A 97 -1.79 10.68 4.85
N ILE A 98 -0.91 10.04 4.07
CA ILE A 98 -0.50 10.49 2.74
C ILE A 98 -0.47 9.27 1.80
N PRO A 99 -1.24 9.27 0.69
CA PRO A 99 -2.38 10.18 0.45
C PRO A 99 -3.50 9.97 1.48
N PRO A 100 -4.32 10.99 1.79
CA PRO A 100 -5.39 10.87 2.79
C PRO A 100 -6.56 10.00 2.31
N ASP A 101 -6.79 9.94 1.00
CA ASP A 101 -7.81 9.13 0.37
C ASP A 101 -7.20 7.79 -0.09
N PRO A 102 -7.76 6.64 0.33
CA PRO A 102 -7.30 5.34 -0.14
C PRO A 102 -7.63 5.18 -1.62
N GLY A 103 -6.66 4.71 -2.40
CA GLY A 103 -6.78 4.55 -3.84
C GLY A 103 -5.53 3.90 -4.44
N PRO A 104 -5.49 3.73 -5.78
CA PRO A 104 -4.28 3.29 -6.45
C PRO A 104 -3.11 4.21 -6.08
N PHE A 105 -1.98 3.61 -5.71
CA PHE A 105 -0.76 4.38 -5.50
C PHE A 105 -0.07 4.56 -6.85
N PRO A 106 0.42 5.77 -7.19
CA PRO A 106 0.89 6.05 -8.55
C PRO A 106 1.97 5.09 -9.03
N SER A 107 2.01 4.86 -10.34
CA SER A 107 3.17 4.25 -10.98
C SER A 107 4.37 5.19 -10.87
N GLY A 108 5.57 4.62 -10.80
CA GLY A 108 6.79 5.39 -10.63
C GLY A 108 7.92 4.60 -10.00
N SER A 109 9.00 5.31 -9.73
CA SER A 109 10.19 4.80 -9.05
C SER A 109 10.35 5.51 -7.73
N TYR A 110 10.50 4.74 -6.65
CA TYR A 110 10.59 5.26 -5.29
C TYR A 110 11.87 4.79 -4.64
N ALA A 111 12.76 5.72 -4.38
CA ALA A 111 14.13 5.43 -3.95
C ALA A 111 14.24 5.02 -2.47
N PHE A 112 13.22 5.32 -1.65
CA PHE A 112 13.32 5.06 -0.21
C PHE A 112 11.98 4.60 0.35
N VAL A 113 11.89 3.30 0.64
CA VAL A 113 10.75 2.67 1.32
C VAL A 113 11.23 2.18 2.68
N ALA A 114 10.70 2.75 3.76
CA ALA A 114 11.24 2.55 5.09
C ALA A 114 10.18 2.47 6.18
N LEU A 115 10.49 1.73 7.24
CA LEU A 115 9.83 1.87 8.52
C LEU A 115 10.54 2.95 9.34
N VAL A 116 9.78 3.93 9.80
CA VAL A 116 10.26 4.98 10.71
C VAL A 116 9.54 4.92 12.04
N GLN A 117 10.26 5.27 13.11
CA GLN A 117 9.74 5.39 14.45
C GLN A 117 9.90 6.81 14.98
N GLN A 118 9.05 7.19 15.92
CA GLN A 118 9.14 8.42 16.68
C GLN A 118 9.07 8.15 18.18
N SER A 119 9.78 8.96 18.95
CA SER A 119 9.69 8.98 20.42
C SER A 119 8.73 10.06 20.94
N THR A 120 8.08 10.79 20.04
CA THR A 120 7.09 11.82 20.38
C THR A 120 5.70 11.21 20.57
N GLU A 121 4.96 11.68 21.57
CA GLU A 121 3.58 11.24 21.83
C GLU A 121 2.60 11.64 20.72
N ASN A 122 2.90 12.73 20.00
CA ASN A 122 2.14 13.20 18.83
C ASN A 122 2.92 12.97 17.54
N LEU A 123 2.22 12.81 16.42
CA LEU A 123 2.83 12.76 15.09
C LEU A 123 3.62 14.05 14.84
N SER A 124 4.93 13.90 14.64
CA SER A 124 5.80 15.00 14.21
C SER A 124 6.09 14.89 12.72
N PHE A 125 6.25 16.01 12.02
CA PHE A 125 6.78 16.05 10.66
C PHE A 125 8.21 16.61 10.60
N ALA A 126 8.83 16.90 11.76
CA ALA A 126 10.20 17.35 11.80
C ALA A 126 11.17 16.18 11.58
N ARG A 127 12.11 16.32 10.63
CA ARG A 127 13.11 15.29 10.29
C ARG A 127 13.80 14.70 11.53
N LYS A 128 14.19 15.54 12.50
CA LYS A 128 14.90 15.14 13.72
C LYS A 128 14.14 14.14 14.61
N ASP A 129 12.82 14.04 14.46
CA ASP A 129 11.99 13.16 15.28
C ASP A 129 11.74 11.80 14.61
N TRP A 130 12.21 11.60 13.38
CA TRP A 130 12.03 10.39 12.58
C TRP A 130 13.31 9.56 12.58
N PHE A 131 13.24 8.34 13.13
CA PHE A 131 14.35 7.40 13.13
C PHE A 131 14.01 6.21 12.25
N VAL A 132 14.90 5.87 11.31
CA VAL A 132 14.70 4.74 10.40
C VAL A 132 15.04 3.45 11.13
N SER A 133 14.06 2.55 11.24
CA SER A 133 14.21 1.26 11.94
C SER A 133 14.32 0.07 10.98
N GLY A 134 13.87 0.25 9.74
CA GLY A 134 14.00 -0.75 8.68
C GLY A 134 13.87 -0.10 7.31
N VAL A 135 14.52 -0.68 6.31
CA VAL A 135 14.48 -0.21 4.92
C VAL A 135 14.21 -1.40 4.01
N TYR A 136 13.50 -1.18 2.92
CA TYR A 136 13.34 -2.17 1.86
C TYR A 136 14.66 -2.37 1.12
N TYR A 137 15.00 -3.64 0.87
CA TYR A 137 16.14 -4.07 0.08
C TYR A 137 15.64 -4.92 -1.08
N GLU A 138 16.21 -4.71 -2.26
CA GLU A 138 15.92 -5.58 -3.41
C GLU A 138 16.41 -7.01 -3.14
N ILE A 139 15.70 -7.98 -3.71
CA ILE A 139 16.04 -9.40 -3.53
C ILE A 139 17.44 -9.65 -4.10
N GLY A 140 18.36 -10.08 -3.24
CA GLY A 140 19.74 -10.39 -3.61
C GLY A 140 20.75 -9.27 -3.34
N ASP A 141 20.32 -8.09 -2.89
CA ASP A 141 21.20 -7.00 -2.47
C ASP A 141 20.76 -6.39 -1.14
N THR A 142 21.50 -6.69 -0.08
CA THR A 142 21.28 -6.11 1.26
C THR A 142 22.26 -4.99 1.60
N THR A 143 23.04 -4.51 0.63
CA THR A 143 24.13 -3.54 0.85
C THR A 143 23.67 -2.09 0.72
N LYS A 144 22.60 -1.84 -0.04
CA LYS A 144 22.00 -0.52 -0.26
C LYS A 144 20.47 -0.62 -0.30
N PRO A 145 19.74 0.43 0.13
CA PRO A 145 18.30 0.50 -0.05
C PRO A 145 17.87 0.18 -1.49
N GLY A 146 16.85 -0.67 -1.63
CA GLY A 146 16.29 -1.04 -2.92
C GLY A 146 15.40 0.06 -3.49
N THR A 147 15.31 0.14 -4.82
CA THR A 147 14.35 1.03 -5.48
C THR A 147 13.06 0.27 -5.74
N MET A 148 11.95 0.80 -5.24
CA MET A 148 10.64 0.24 -5.52
C MET A 148 10.11 0.81 -6.83
N VAL A 149 9.97 -0.05 -7.85
CA VAL A 149 9.41 0.34 -9.16
C VAL A 149 8.00 -0.21 -9.28
N ILE A 150 7.02 0.69 -9.46
CA ILE A 150 5.61 0.36 -9.69
C ILE A 150 5.30 0.64 -11.16
N PRO A 151 5.18 -0.39 -12.02
CA PRO A 151 4.74 -0.21 -13.40
C PRO A 151 3.29 0.29 -13.47
N GLU A 152 2.90 0.83 -14.62
CA GLU A 152 1.50 1.19 -14.86
C GLU A 152 0.57 -0.02 -14.68
N SER A 153 -0.59 0.24 -14.06
CA SER A 153 -1.64 -0.77 -13.82
C SER A 153 -1.11 -2.06 -13.18
N THR A 154 -0.10 -1.96 -12.32
CA THR A 154 0.54 -3.12 -11.69
C THR A 154 0.55 -2.97 -10.17
N PHE A 155 0.08 -4.01 -9.49
CA PHE A 155 0.17 -4.11 -8.05
C PHE A 155 1.37 -4.98 -7.62
N ILE A 156 2.46 -4.35 -7.19
CA ILE A 156 3.65 -5.08 -6.74
C ILE A 156 3.45 -5.65 -5.34
N ARG A 157 3.98 -6.85 -5.12
CA ARG A 157 3.89 -7.57 -3.84
C ARG A 157 5.28 -7.88 -3.32
N ASN A 158 5.35 -8.30 -2.06
CA ASN A 158 6.58 -8.73 -1.39
C ASN A 158 7.58 -7.58 -1.16
N ILE A 159 7.08 -6.36 -0.93
CA ILE A 159 7.89 -5.25 -0.42
C ILE A 159 8.13 -5.46 1.08
N ASN A 160 9.01 -6.40 1.39
CA ASN A 160 9.23 -6.85 2.76
C ASN A 160 10.33 -6.04 3.43
N ILE A 161 10.10 -5.67 4.69
CA ILE A 161 11.03 -4.89 5.50
C ILE A 161 11.39 -5.70 6.74
N LYS A 162 12.68 -5.79 7.04
CA LYS A 162 13.18 -6.35 8.29
C LYS A 162 13.56 -5.21 9.23
N VAL A 163 13.15 -5.32 10.48
CA VAL A 163 13.41 -4.33 11.53
C VAL A 163 14.19 -5.00 12.64
N ASP A 164 15.34 -4.41 12.94
CA ASP A 164 16.19 -4.78 14.07
C ASP A 164 16.58 -3.49 14.79
N PHE A 165 15.91 -3.21 15.90
CA PHE A 165 16.15 -2.00 16.69
C PHE A 165 17.56 -1.99 17.32
N ASN A 166 18.22 -3.14 17.43
CA ASN A 166 19.60 -3.23 17.92
C ASN A 166 20.66 -2.99 16.83
N ASN A 167 20.26 -3.07 15.56
CA ASN A 167 21.11 -2.80 14.41
C ASN A 167 20.33 -2.04 13.33
N PRO A 168 19.91 -0.79 13.63
CA PRO A 168 19.10 -0.01 12.71
C PRO A 168 19.90 0.35 11.44
N PRO A 169 19.22 0.57 10.31
CA PRO A 169 19.87 1.07 9.10
C PRO A 169 20.58 2.42 9.32
N PRO A 170 21.53 2.78 8.43
CA PRO A 170 22.08 4.13 8.40
C PRO A 170 20.97 5.18 8.35
N GLN A 171 21.10 6.20 9.20
CA GLN A 171 20.11 7.27 9.25
C GLN A 171 20.37 8.28 8.12
N PRO A 172 19.32 8.77 7.43
CA PRO A 172 19.47 9.91 6.53
C PRO A 172 20.06 11.12 7.28
N PRO A 173 20.62 12.11 6.58
CA PRO A 173 21.11 13.33 7.23
C PRO A 173 20.03 13.99 8.08
N THR A 174 20.43 14.50 9.24
CA THR A 174 19.63 15.41 10.05
C THR A 174 19.97 16.82 9.62
N GLY A 175 18.97 17.61 9.24
CA GLY A 175 19.16 19.06 9.09
C GLY A 175 19.47 19.72 10.43
N ASN A 176 20.18 20.84 10.35
CA ASN A 176 20.45 21.70 11.51
C ASN A 176 19.18 22.38 12.02
#